data_AF-A0A937NC38-F1
#
_entry.id   AF-A0A937NC38-F1
#
_cell.length_a   1.000
_cell.length_b   1.000
_cell.length_c   1.000
_cell.angle_alpha   90.00
_cell.angle_beta   90.00
_cell.angle_gamma   90.00
#
_symmetry.space_group_name_H-M   'P 1'
#
loop_
_entity.id
_entity.type
_entity.pdbx_description
1 polymer ?
#
loop_
_entity_poly.entity_id
_entity_poly.type
_entity_poly.pdbx_seq_one_letter_code
_entity_poly.pdbx_strand_id
1 'polypeptide(L)'
;MGNMIGPIHDGLPTILDRPVAMSSKHKANTYQAMLLTEAEARGAAANYYTWGADSVSFWNVGIHFGNESTAAPEQQARMARWTDAVKSAESVFAGPRTYRYLPMGKGMSSRKPPVRCYPWYDEGRSPLGHINSPTLTFDEVQVGTRQTFPFRMADGRNGEKLQGKLTFWVYHLPSVADLTIDVNGQTLDAATIRRQPVGKRRGGLPGQRVEIALEKCPPFRGDNELGITLRSHERGDQSPFMEELEIVVIPQRDRGSARR
;
A
#
# COMPACT_ATOMS: atom_id res chain seq x y z
N MET A 1 -2.39 -1.30 16.23
CA MET A 1 -1.68 -1.93 15.09
C MET A 1 -1.71 -3.45 15.27
N GLY A 2 -2.10 -4.19 14.22
CA GLY A 2 -2.09 -5.66 14.20
C GLY A 2 -0.84 -6.21 13.50
N ASN A 3 -0.75 -7.53 13.31
CA ASN A 3 0.37 -8.19 12.64
C ASN A 3 0.18 -8.36 11.11
N MET A 4 -1.04 -8.15 10.61
CA MET A 4 -1.43 -8.30 9.19
C MET A 4 -1.90 -6.96 8.62
N ILE A 5 -1.78 -6.80 7.30
CA ILE A 5 -2.11 -5.54 6.58
C ILE A 5 -3.01 -5.69 5.37
N GLY A 6 -3.34 -6.90 4.92
CA GLY A 6 -4.15 -7.09 3.73
C GLY A 6 -5.66 -7.19 3.98
N PRO A 7 -6.49 -6.93 2.96
CA PRO A 7 -7.92 -7.18 2.99
C PRO A 7 -8.26 -8.66 3.12
N ILE A 8 -9.55 -8.96 3.32
CA ILE A 8 -10.06 -10.33 3.40
C ILE A 8 -10.32 -10.96 2.02
N HIS A 9 -9.76 -10.41 0.95
CA HIS A 9 -9.89 -10.91 -0.42
C HIS A 9 -8.86 -12.00 -0.70
N ASP A 10 -9.30 -13.17 -1.18
CA ASP A 10 -8.44 -14.30 -1.53
C ASP A 10 -8.27 -14.51 -3.05
N GLY A 11 -8.93 -13.70 -3.87
CA GLY A 11 -8.72 -13.70 -5.31
C GLY A 11 -7.44 -12.98 -5.71
N LEU A 12 -7.20 -12.93 -7.02
CA LEU A 12 -6.09 -12.22 -7.63
C LEU A 12 -6.15 -10.71 -7.36
N PRO A 13 -4.99 -10.00 -7.43
CA PRO A 13 -3.63 -10.47 -7.70
C PRO A 13 -2.98 -11.27 -6.56
N THR A 14 -2.05 -12.15 -6.93
CA THR A 14 -1.25 -12.97 -6.00
C THR A 14 -0.07 -12.17 -5.44
N ILE A 15 0.16 -12.21 -4.13
CA ILE A 15 1.23 -11.46 -3.46
C ILE A 15 2.41 -12.39 -3.14
N LEU A 16 3.58 -12.16 -3.74
CA LEU A 16 4.70 -13.11 -3.72
C LEU A 16 6.02 -12.56 -3.15
N ASP A 17 6.08 -11.28 -2.82
CA ASP A 17 7.32 -10.58 -2.48
C ASP A 17 7.51 -10.33 -0.98
N ARG A 18 6.84 -11.12 -0.12
CA ARG A 18 6.85 -10.91 1.33
C ARG A 18 6.51 -12.15 2.14
N PRO A 19 6.83 -12.13 3.44
CA PRO A 19 6.31 -13.11 4.38
C PRO A 19 4.78 -13.14 4.36
N VAL A 20 4.22 -14.34 4.26
CA VAL A 20 2.79 -14.59 4.37
C VAL A 20 2.50 -15.43 5.61
N ALA A 21 1.35 -15.21 6.23
CA ALA A 21 0.87 -16.02 7.34
C ALA A 21 0.63 -17.45 6.85
N MET A 22 1.29 -18.43 7.46
CA MET A 22 1.22 -19.84 7.06
C MET A 22 0.13 -20.64 7.79
N SER A 23 -0.76 -19.98 8.54
CA SER A 23 -1.87 -20.64 9.21
C SER A 23 -2.87 -21.18 8.20
N SER A 24 -3.41 -22.38 8.43
CA SER A 24 -4.47 -22.99 7.62
C SER A 24 -5.74 -22.14 7.48
N LYS A 25 -5.91 -21.12 8.34
CA LYS A 25 -7.01 -20.15 8.27
C LYS A 25 -6.83 -19.09 7.19
N HIS A 26 -5.62 -18.90 6.66
CA HIS A 26 -5.33 -17.89 5.65
C HIS A 26 -4.87 -18.56 4.37
N LYS A 27 -5.42 -18.14 3.22
CA LYS A 27 -4.95 -18.64 1.93
C LYS A 27 -3.60 -18.01 1.60
N ALA A 28 -2.57 -18.84 1.48
CA ALA A 28 -1.23 -18.39 1.06
C ALA A 28 -1.29 -17.65 -0.29
N ASN A 29 -0.33 -16.76 -0.51
CA ASN A 29 -0.19 -15.99 -1.75
C ASN A 29 -1.36 -15.03 -2.07
N THR A 30 -2.19 -14.70 -1.08
CA THR A 30 -3.30 -13.73 -1.20
C THR A 30 -3.07 -12.52 -0.32
N TYR A 31 -3.88 -11.48 -0.49
CA TYR A 31 -3.91 -10.35 0.43
C TYR A 31 -4.21 -10.77 1.87
N GLN A 32 -5.07 -11.77 2.09
CA GLN A 32 -5.48 -12.21 3.44
C GLN A 32 -4.31 -12.62 4.33
N ALA A 33 -3.23 -13.09 3.73
CA ALA A 33 -2.08 -13.62 4.45
C ALA A 33 -0.93 -12.60 4.59
N MET A 34 -1.09 -11.35 4.15
CA MET A 34 0.02 -10.39 4.16
C MET A 34 0.42 -9.97 5.58
N LEU A 35 1.61 -10.40 5.98
CA LEU A 35 2.23 -9.98 7.23
C LEU A 35 2.91 -8.61 7.06
N LEU A 36 2.85 -7.80 8.10
CA LEU A 36 3.59 -6.53 8.17
C LEU A 36 5.10 -6.74 8.12
N THR A 37 5.79 -5.97 7.29
CA THR A 37 7.23 -5.79 7.44
C THR A 37 7.54 -4.66 8.43
N GLU A 38 8.80 -4.58 8.86
CA GLU A 38 9.25 -3.48 9.71
C GLU A 38 9.06 -2.10 9.04
N ALA A 39 9.43 -1.99 7.75
CA ALA A 39 9.28 -0.74 7.00
C ALA A 39 7.82 -0.31 6.86
N GLU A 40 6.90 -1.27 6.70
CA GLU A 40 5.46 -0.98 6.63
C GLU A 40 4.86 -0.60 7.99
N ALA A 41 5.32 -1.24 9.06
CA ALA A 41 4.93 -0.84 10.41
C ALA A 41 5.38 0.60 10.68
N ARG A 42 6.61 0.96 10.28
CA ARG A 42 7.12 2.33 10.35
C ARG A 42 6.29 3.30 9.51
N GLY A 43 5.97 2.98 8.25
CA GLY A 43 5.16 3.85 7.40
C GLY A 43 3.76 4.10 7.98
N ALA A 44 3.10 3.06 8.49
CA ALA A 44 1.81 3.21 9.16
C ALA A 44 1.92 4.03 10.45
N ALA A 45 2.90 3.73 11.30
CA ALA A 45 3.13 4.45 12.56
C ALA A 45 3.51 5.92 12.34
N ALA A 46 4.27 6.23 11.27
CA ALA A 46 4.63 7.59 10.91
C ALA A 46 3.39 8.45 10.70
N ASN A 47 2.36 7.92 10.02
CA ASN A 47 1.07 8.60 9.89
C ASN A 47 0.34 8.76 11.24
N TYR A 48 0.40 7.80 12.15
CA TYR A 48 -0.27 7.98 13.44
C TYR A 48 0.42 9.07 14.28
N TYR A 49 1.74 8.99 14.46
CA TYR A 49 2.49 9.99 15.24
C TYR A 49 2.37 11.40 14.65
N THR A 50 2.48 11.52 13.32
CA THR A 50 2.44 12.81 12.61
C THR A 50 1.09 13.52 12.71
N TRP A 51 0.01 12.78 12.95
CA TRP A 51 -1.33 13.31 13.14
C TRP A 51 -1.80 13.23 14.61
N GLY A 52 -0.86 13.19 15.55
CA GLY A 52 -1.14 13.47 16.96
C GLY A 52 -1.36 12.25 17.85
N ALA A 53 -1.05 11.04 17.39
CA ALA A 53 -0.99 9.89 18.30
C ALA A 53 0.26 10.00 19.20
N ASP A 54 0.09 9.88 20.51
CA ASP A 54 1.21 9.85 21.45
C ASP A 54 1.91 8.48 21.51
N SER A 55 1.22 7.42 21.07
CA SER A 55 1.72 6.05 21.10
C SER A 55 1.02 5.14 20.09
N VAL A 56 1.63 3.98 19.83
CA VAL A 56 1.02 2.89 19.06
C VAL A 56 0.65 1.74 20.00
N SER A 57 -0.65 1.48 20.14
CA SER A 57 -1.15 0.27 20.83
C SER A 57 -1.20 -0.94 19.90
N PHE A 58 -0.93 -2.12 20.42
CA PHE A 58 -0.95 -3.38 19.66
C PHE A 58 -2.23 -4.18 19.92
N TRP A 59 -2.83 -4.70 18.85
CA TRP A 59 -4.04 -5.52 18.93
C TRP A 59 -3.78 -6.90 18.35
N ASN A 60 -4.17 -7.96 19.07
CA ASN A 60 -3.91 -9.36 18.69
C ASN A 60 -2.43 -9.69 18.45
N VAL A 61 -1.49 -8.91 18.98
CA VAL A 61 -0.05 -9.19 18.85
C VAL A 61 0.43 -10.05 20.03
N GLY A 62 0.02 -9.73 21.25
CA GLY A 62 0.44 -10.46 22.46
C GLY A 62 0.13 -11.96 22.43
N ILE A 63 -0.99 -12.35 21.83
CA ILE A 63 -1.36 -13.77 21.68
C ILE A 63 -0.32 -14.58 20.89
N HIS A 64 0.39 -13.95 19.95
CA HIS A 64 1.40 -14.59 19.13
C HIS A 64 2.79 -14.65 19.78
N PHE A 65 2.99 -13.97 20.93
CA PHE A 65 4.24 -14.05 21.70
C PHE A 65 4.19 -15.13 22.79
N GLY A 66 3.03 -15.76 23.03
CA GLY A 66 2.83 -16.66 24.16
C GLY A 66 3.31 -18.10 23.95
N ASN A 67 3.34 -18.63 22.72
CA ASN A 67 3.78 -19.99 22.41
C ASN A 67 3.96 -20.24 20.90
N GLU A 68 4.64 -21.34 20.52
CA GLU A 68 4.84 -21.72 19.12
C GLU A 68 3.55 -22.13 18.38
N SER A 69 2.53 -22.60 19.11
CA SER A 69 1.25 -23.00 18.50
C SER A 69 0.47 -21.82 17.91
N THR A 70 0.82 -20.59 18.29
CA THR A 70 0.21 -19.35 17.78
C THR A 70 1.11 -18.60 16.79
N ALA A 71 2.43 -18.77 16.85
CA ALA A 71 3.39 -18.26 15.88
C ALA A 71 4.75 -18.97 15.97
N ALA A 72 5.32 -19.36 14.83
CA ALA A 72 6.67 -19.93 14.75
C ALA A 72 7.74 -18.93 15.25
N PRO A 73 8.92 -19.40 15.71
CA PRO A 73 10.00 -18.54 16.22
C PRO A 73 10.42 -17.41 15.26
N GLU A 74 10.47 -17.66 13.95
CA GLU A 74 10.82 -16.65 12.95
C GLU A 74 9.75 -15.55 12.87
N GLN A 75 8.47 -15.94 13.03
CA GLN A 75 7.36 -15.01 13.08
C GLN A 75 7.42 -14.16 14.37
N GLN A 76 7.74 -14.76 15.52
CA GLN A 76 7.94 -14.05 16.77
C GLN A 76 9.10 -13.05 16.69
N ALA A 77 10.25 -13.48 16.16
CA ALA A 77 11.40 -12.61 15.95
C ALA A 77 11.08 -11.44 15.00
N ARG A 78 10.34 -11.68 13.93
CA ARG A 78 9.85 -10.61 13.04
C ARG A 78 8.93 -9.64 13.81
N MET A 79 8.02 -10.16 14.62
CA MET A 79 7.12 -9.33 15.42
C MET A 79 7.87 -8.46 16.42
N ALA A 80 8.85 -9.02 17.12
CA ALA A 80 9.70 -8.27 18.04
C ALA A 80 10.40 -7.09 17.32
N ARG A 81 10.96 -7.33 16.13
CA ARG A 81 11.60 -6.26 15.34
C ARG A 81 10.65 -5.15 14.94
N TRP A 82 9.48 -5.47 14.36
CA TRP A 82 8.59 -4.41 13.89
C TRP A 82 7.90 -3.67 15.05
N THR A 83 7.61 -4.34 16.16
CA THR A 83 7.02 -3.68 17.35
C THR A 83 8.01 -2.73 18.01
N ASP A 84 9.29 -3.11 18.13
CA ASP A 84 10.35 -2.23 18.61
C ASP A 84 10.56 -1.03 17.68
N ALA A 85 10.53 -1.24 16.37
CA ALA A 85 10.71 -0.19 15.36
C ALA A 85 9.67 0.95 15.45
N VAL A 86 8.48 0.68 16.01
CA VAL A 86 7.37 1.65 16.08
C VAL A 86 7.08 2.17 17.50
N LYS A 87 7.93 1.84 18.48
CA LYS A 87 7.71 2.18 19.89
C LYS A 87 7.71 3.70 20.18
N SER A 88 8.35 4.49 19.33
CA SER A 88 8.37 5.95 19.43
C SER A 88 8.39 6.60 18.04
N ALA A 89 8.03 7.89 17.97
CA ALA A 89 8.15 8.67 16.74
C ALA A 89 9.61 8.69 16.24
N GLU A 90 10.58 8.92 17.15
CA GLU A 90 12.00 8.90 16.82
C GLU A 90 12.41 7.57 16.19
N SER A 91 12.04 6.44 16.82
CA SER A 91 12.39 5.12 16.29
C SER A 91 11.82 4.98 14.90
N VAL A 92 10.55 5.33 14.66
CA VAL A 92 9.87 5.25 13.36
C VAL A 92 10.64 5.98 12.26
N PHE A 93 11.03 7.23 12.49
CA PHE A 93 11.68 8.08 11.49
C PHE A 93 13.17 7.77 11.28
N ALA A 94 13.81 7.00 12.16
CA ALA A 94 15.21 6.59 12.02
C ALA A 94 15.46 5.54 10.92
N GLY A 95 14.42 4.79 10.51
CA GLY A 95 14.55 3.67 9.57
C GLY A 95 13.70 3.83 8.31
N PRO A 96 13.91 2.98 7.27
CA PRO A 96 13.10 3.01 6.05
C PRO A 96 11.60 2.87 6.33
N ARG A 97 10.79 3.55 5.53
CA ARG A 97 9.34 3.58 5.68
C ARG A 97 8.69 3.13 4.38
N THR A 98 7.74 2.22 4.48
CA THR A 98 6.91 1.80 3.36
C THR A 98 5.48 2.17 3.65
N TYR A 99 4.91 3.10 2.89
CA TYR A 99 3.48 3.36 2.89
C TYR A 99 2.84 2.44 1.86
N ARG A 100 2.06 1.47 2.33
CA ARG A 100 1.33 0.53 1.47
C ARG A 100 -0.16 0.80 1.59
N TYR A 101 -0.78 1.13 0.47
CA TYR A 101 -2.22 1.32 0.35
C TYR A 101 -2.78 0.14 -0.42
N LEU A 102 -3.70 -0.57 0.22
CA LEU A 102 -4.32 -1.80 -0.24
C LEU A 102 -5.83 -1.59 -0.29
N PRO A 103 -6.58 -2.42 -1.03
CA PRO A 103 -8.04 -2.28 -1.13
C PRO A 103 -8.72 -2.86 0.12
N MET A 104 -8.45 -2.27 1.29
CA MET A 104 -9.09 -2.51 2.57
C MET A 104 -10.63 -2.43 2.48
N GLY A 105 -11.31 -3.56 2.61
CA GLY A 105 -12.76 -3.65 2.40
C GLY A 105 -13.14 -4.49 1.19
N LYS A 106 -12.15 -4.85 0.34
CA LYS A 106 -12.33 -5.84 -0.71
C LYS A 106 -12.66 -7.20 -0.12
N GLY A 107 -13.67 -7.87 -0.67
CA GLY A 107 -14.21 -9.14 -0.19
C GLY A 107 -15.12 -9.03 1.04
N MET A 108 -15.32 -7.83 1.63
CA MET A 108 -16.20 -7.66 2.81
C MET A 108 -17.65 -8.00 2.52
N SER A 109 -18.08 -7.85 1.27
CA SER A 109 -19.42 -8.23 0.80
C SER A 109 -19.74 -9.71 1.03
N SER A 110 -18.74 -10.60 1.02
CA SER A 110 -18.92 -12.03 1.33
C SER A 110 -19.38 -12.31 2.77
N ARG A 111 -19.26 -11.33 3.67
CA ARG A 111 -19.65 -11.43 5.09
C ARG A 111 -21.00 -10.79 5.40
N LYS A 112 -21.74 -10.36 4.37
CA LYS A 112 -23.10 -9.81 4.49
C LYS A 112 -24.07 -10.81 5.15
N PRO A 113 -25.22 -10.33 5.66
CA PRO A 113 -26.22 -11.13 6.36
C PRO A 113 -26.59 -12.49 5.71
N PRO A 114 -27.05 -13.49 6.49
CA PRO A 114 -27.61 -13.34 7.85
C PRO A 114 -26.56 -13.19 8.95
N VAL A 115 -25.26 -13.27 8.66
CA VAL A 115 -24.23 -13.35 9.69
C VAL A 115 -24.03 -12.05 10.48
N ARG A 116 -24.00 -10.85 9.87
CA ARG A 116 -23.89 -9.52 10.57
C ARG A 116 -24.38 -8.35 9.69
N CYS A 117 -25.07 -7.33 10.25
CA CYS A 117 -25.80 -6.27 9.50
C CYS A 117 -25.19 -4.85 9.64
N TYR A 118 -23.90 -4.68 9.38
CA TYR A 118 -23.25 -3.36 9.45
C TYR A 118 -22.91 -2.78 8.07
N PRO A 119 -22.97 -1.44 7.86
CA PRO A 119 -22.63 -0.80 6.58
C PRO A 119 -21.22 -1.10 6.06
N TRP A 120 -20.28 -1.47 6.94
CA TRP A 120 -18.92 -1.83 6.55
C TRP A 120 -18.77 -3.23 5.96
N TYR A 121 -19.86 -4.00 5.84
CA TYR A 121 -19.88 -5.18 4.98
C TYR A 121 -20.10 -4.85 3.52
N ASP A 122 -20.39 -3.59 3.18
CA ASP A 122 -20.34 -3.18 1.80
C ASP A 122 -18.89 -3.17 1.29
N GLU A 123 -18.75 -3.59 0.03
CA GLU A 123 -17.46 -3.62 -0.65
C GLU A 123 -16.82 -2.22 -0.64
N GLY A 124 -15.55 -2.15 -0.26
CA GLY A 124 -14.77 -0.91 -0.30
C GLY A 124 -15.21 0.18 0.69
N ARG A 125 -15.97 -0.17 1.74
CA ARG A 125 -16.36 0.76 2.80
C ARG A 125 -15.61 0.51 4.12
N SER A 126 -15.29 1.60 4.81
CA SER A 126 -14.80 1.60 6.18
C SER A 126 -15.92 1.30 7.20
N PRO A 127 -15.57 1.00 8.47
CA PRO A 127 -16.50 0.97 9.60
C PRO A 127 -17.42 2.19 9.74
N LEU A 128 -17.00 3.35 9.22
CA LEU A 128 -17.78 4.59 9.27
C LEU A 128 -18.57 4.84 7.97
N GLY A 129 -18.59 3.89 7.04
CA GLY A 129 -19.31 3.98 5.78
C GLY A 129 -18.58 4.78 4.68
N HIS A 130 -17.43 5.41 4.97
CA HIS A 130 -16.61 6.08 3.97
C HIS A 130 -16.02 5.07 2.97
N ILE A 131 -15.94 5.46 1.69
CA ILE A 131 -15.17 4.71 0.69
C ILE A 131 -13.69 4.79 1.10
N ASN A 132 -13.09 3.66 1.45
CA ASN A 132 -11.74 3.61 2.01
C ASN A 132 -10.76 2.84 1.12
N SER A 133 -11.17 2.45 -0.09
CA SER A 133 -10.39 1.63 -1.01
C SER A 133 -10.87 1.78 -2.44
N PRO A 134 -10.56 2.91 -3.10
CA PRO A 134 -10.95 3.09 -4.48
C PRO A 134 -10.11 2.15 -5.36
N THR A 135 -10.73 1.09 -5.86
CA THR A 135 -10.26 0.45 -7.08
C THR A 135 -10.59 1.41 -8.22
N LEU A 136 -9.55 1.95 -8.86
CA LEU A 136 -9.71 2.77 -10.06
C LEU A 136 -9.93 1.83 -11.24
N THR A 137 -11.04 2.00 -11.95
CA THR A 137 -11.35 1.27 -13.18
C THR A 137 -11.25 2.20 -14.38
N PHE A 138 -10.63 1.71 -15.45
CA PHE A 138 -10.45 2.45 -16.69
C PHE A 138 -11.28 1.78 -17.80
N ASP A 139 -12.59 1.74 -17.60
CA ASP A 139 -13.53 1.31 -18.64
C ASP A 139 -13.65 2.35 -19.76
N GLU A 140 -14.42 2.03 -20.80
CA GLU A 140 -14.64 2.92 -21.95
C GLU A 140 -15.20 4.28 -21.58
N VAL A 141 -15.96 4.37 -20.49
CA VAL A 141 -16.56 5.63 -20.01
C VAL A 141 -15.50 6.50 -19.32
N GLN A 142 -14.51 5.89 -18.68
CA GLN A 142 -13.44 6.59 -17.96
C GLN A 142 -12.21 6.91 -18.82
N VAL A 143 -12.14 6.43 -20.06
CA VAL A 143 -11.06 6.80 -21.00
C VAL A 143 -11.05 8.32 -21.21
N GLY A 144 -9.86 8.93 -21.15
CA GLY A 144 -9.66 10.37 -21.22
C GLY A 144 -9.99 11.13 -19.93
N THR A 145 -10.58 10.46 -18.93
CA THR A 145 -10.93 11.07 -17.64
C THR A 145 -9.87 10.78 -16.57
N ARG A 146 -9.50 11.81 -15.81
CA ARG A 146 -8.57 11.67 -14.68
C ARG A 146 -9.22 10.91 -13.53
N GLN A 147 -8.72 9.70 -13.26
CA GLN A 147 -9.02 8.94 -12.05
C GLN A 147 -8.05 9.33 -10.92
N THR A 148 -8.52 9.32 -9.68
CA THR A 148 -7.74 9.80 -8.53
C THR A 148 -7.66 8.75 -7.42
N PHE A 149 -6.44 8.36 -7.05
CA PHE A 149 -6.18 7.52 -5.88
C PHE A 149 -5.66 8.39 -4.73
N PRO A 150 -6.47 8.63 -3.68
CA PRO A 150 -6.05 9.42 -2.52
C PRO A 150 -5.12 8.60 -1.61
N PHE A 151 -4.08 9.23 -1.08
CA PHE A 151 -3.16 8.59 -0.15
C PHE A 151 -2.55 9.58 0.85
N ARG A 152 -2.50 9.18 2.13
CA ARG A 152 -1.91 9.98 3.21
C ARG A 152 -0.53 9.49 3.59
N MET A 153 0.50 10.33 3.54
CA MET A 153 1.85 9.99 4.01
C MET A 153 2.46 11.12 4.83
N ALA A 154 3.13 10.76 5.93
CA ALA A 154 3.79 11.71 6.81
C ALA A 154 5.06 12.30 6.20
N ASP A 155 5.88 11.48 5.54
CA ASP A 155 7.10 11.94 4.88
C ASP A 155 6.77 12.94 3.75
N GLY A 156 7.55 14.02 3.67
CA GLY A 156 7.40 15.02 2.62
C GLY A 156 6.17 15.92 2.78
N ARG A 157 5.43 15.84 3.91
CA ARG A 157 4.18 16.59 4.12
C ARG A 157 4.33 18.11 4.08
N ASN A 158 5.54 18.64 4.30
CA ASN A 158 5.82 20.07 4.20
C ASN A 158 6.66 20.38 2.94
N GLY A 159 6.63 19.50 1.93
CA GLY A 159 7.34 19.66 0.67
C GLY A 159 8.80 19.25 0.71
N GLU A 160 9.23 18.49 1.72
CA GLU A 160 10.59 17.98 1.82
C GLU A 160 10.91 17.03 0.66
N LYS A 161 12.15 17.10 0.14
CA LYS A 161 12.61 16.18 -0.90
C LYS A 161 12.85 14.80 -0.32
N LEU A 162 12.25 13.78 -0.92
CA LEU A 162 12.37 12.39 -0.49
C LEU A 162 13.31 11.60 -1.42
N GLN A 163 13.90 10.55 -0.87
CA GLN A 163 14.58 9.51 -1.65
C GLN A 163 13.79 8.21 -1.55
N GLY A 164 13.76 7.46 -2.64
CA GLY A 164 13.12 6.16 -2.69
C GLY A 164 12.21 6.05 -3.91
N LYS A 165 11.07 5.40 -3.75
CA LYS A 165 10.25 5.00 -4.90
C LYS A 165 8.75 4.99 -4.63
N LEU A 166 7.99 5.52 -5.58
CA LEU A 166 6.55 5.32 -5.72
C LEU A 166 6.31 4.22 -6.76
N THR A 167 5.55 3.20 -6.40
CA THR A 167 5.20 2.06 -7.27
C THR A 167 3.71 1.79 -7.20
N PHE A 168 3.07 1.61 -8.35
CA PHE A 168 1.68 1.14 -8.42
C PHE A 168 1.51 0.15 -9.57
N TRP A 169 0.41 -0.60 -9.53
CA TRP A 169 0.09 -1.63 -10.51
C TRP A 169 -1.23 -1.30 -11.18
N VAL A 170 -1.22 -1.33 -12.52
CA VAL A 170 -2.43 -1.27 -13.34
C VAL A 170 -2.58 -2.62 -14.03
N TYR A 171 -3.48 -3.45 -13.50
CA TYR A 171 -3.78 -4.77 -14.02
C TYR A 171 -4.57 -4.67 -15.33
N HIS A 172 -4.41 -5.67 -16.20
CA HIS A 172 -4.95 -5.72 -17.56
C HIS A 172 -4.55 -4.56 -18.48
N LEU A 173 -3.65 -3.67 -18.06
CA LEU A 173 -3.18 -2.58 -18.89
C LEU A 173 -2.26 -3.09 -20.01
N PRO A 174 -2.60 -2.86 -21.30
CA PRO A 174 -1.73 -3.23 -22.42
C PRO A 174 -0.40 -2.48 -22.39
N SER A 175 0.64 -3.07 -22.99
CA SER A 175 1.98 -2.45 -23.02
C SER A 175 2.02 -1.14 -23.81
N VAL A 176 1.15 -1.03 -24.82
CA VAL A 176 1.02 0.10 -25.75
C VAL A 176 0.11 1.21 -25.23
N ALA A 177 -0.54 1.02 -24.09
CA ALA A 177 -1.51 1.99 -23.57
C ALA A 177 -0.86 3.35 -23.25
N ASP A 178 -1.56 4.44 -23.54
CA ASP A 178 -1.09 5.79 -23.24
C ASP A 178 -1.61 6.26 -21.88
N LEU A 179 -0.70 6.44 -20.92
CA LEU A 179 -0.99 6.86 -19.56
C LEU A 179 -0.37 8.24 -19.29
N THR A 180 -1.19 9.17 -18.82
CA THR A 180 -0.71 10.36 -18.12
C THR A 180 -0.83 10.16 -16.61
N ILE A 181 0.24 10.50 -15.89
CA ILE A 181 0.31 10.34 -14.44
C ILE A 181 0.66 11.69 -13.83
N ASP A 182 -0.05 12.06 -12.77
CA ASP A 182 0.22 13.26 -11.98
C ASP A 182 0.24 12.93 -10.48
N VAL A 183 0.95 13.76 -9.71
CA VAL A 183 0.87 13.76 -8.25
C VAL A 183 0.42 15.14 -7.82
N ASN A 184 -0.67 15.20 -7.04
CA ASN A 184 -1.26 16.46 -6.57
C ASN A 184 -1.60 17.44 -7.72
N GLY A 185 -2.03 16.93 -8.88
CA GLY A 185 -2.39 17.72 -10.06
C GLY A 185 -1.22 18.17 -10.92
N GLN A 186 0.03 17.86 -10.54
CA GLN A 186 1.22 18.17 -11.32
C GLN A 186 1.66 16.95 -12.12
N THR A 187 1.54 17.06 -13.45
CA THR A 187 1.91 16.00 -14.40
C THR A 187 3.39 15.65 -14.30
N LEU A 188 3.68 14.35 -14.27
CA LEU A 188 5.03 13.83 -14.32
C LEU A 188 5.52 13.72 -15.77
N ASP A 189 6.80 14.03 -15.99
CA ASP A 189 7.45 13.78 -17.26
C ASP A 189 7.54 12.25 -17.52
N ALA A 190 7.10 11.83 -18.71
CA ALA A 190 7.14 10.45 -19.18
C ALA A 190 8.55 9.83 -19.05
N ALA A 191 9.61 10.62 -19.23
CA ALA A 191 11.00 10.15 -19.10
C ALA A 191 11.36 9.72 -17.66
N THR A 192 10.62 10.18 -16.66
CA THR A 192 10.82 9.82 -15.24
C THR A 192 10.05 8.58 -14.82
N ILE A 193 9.11 8.13 -15.65
CA ILE A 193 8.20 7.02 -15.39
C ILE A 193 8.76 5.75 -16.00
N ARG A 194 9.00 4.72 -15.18
CA ARG A 194 9.41 3.39 -15.65
C ARG A 194 8.21 2.45 -15.63
N ARG A 195 7.85 1.90 -16.80
CA ARG A 195 6.79 0.90 -16.95
C ARG A 195 7.41 -0.46 -17.26
N GLN A 196 6.94 -1.48 -16.57
CA GLN A 196 7.35 -2.88 -16.75
C GLN A 196 6.13 -3.77 -16.64
N PRO A 197 6.16 -5.02 -17.13
CA PRO A 197 5.14 -6.01 -16.77
C PRO A 197 5.00 -6.09 -15.25
N VAL A 198 3.78 -6.35 -14.75
CA VAL A 198 3.47 -6.52 -13.31
C VAL A 198 4.56 -7.32 -12.56
N GLY A 199 5.07 -8.35 -13.22
CA GLY A 199 6.26 -9.09 -12.82
C GLY A 199 5.99 -10.07 -11.69
N LYS A 200 7.05 -10.64 -11.12
CA LYS A 200 6.95 -11.75 -10.16
C LYS A 200 6.42 -11.35 -8.77
N ARG A 201 6.31 -10.04 -8.46
CA ARG A 201 5.84 -9.56 -7.14
C ARG A 201 4.32 -9.65 -6.99
N ARG A 202 3.61 -9.50 -8.10
CA ARG A 202 2.16 -9.51 -8.21
C ARG A 202 1.79 -10.52 -9.30
N GLY A 203 1.45 -11.73 -8.89
CA GLY A 203 1.18 -12.84 -9.80
C GLY A 203 -0.28 -12.90 -10.26
N GLY A 204 -0.51 -13.69 -11.30
CA GLY A 204 -1.84 -14.15 -11.71
C GLY A 204 -2.66 -13.21 -12.57
N LEU A 205 -2.29 -11.92 -12.68
CA LEU A 205 -2.91 -10.98 -13.64
C LEU A 205 -1.84 -10.33 -14.53
N PRO A 206 -2.12 -10.18 -15.85
CA PRO A 206 -1.28 -9.36 -16.72
C PRO A 206 -1.47 -7.87 -16.40
N GLY A 207 -0.66 -7.02 -17.02
CA GLY A 207 -0.75 -5.57 -16.91
C GLY A 207 0.62 -4.94 -16.76
N GLN A 208 0.67 -3.80 -16.08
CA GLN A 208 1.92 -3.09 -15.86
C GLN A 208 2.13 -2.61 -14.44
N ARG A 209 3.39 -2.68 -14.03
CA ARG A 209 3.95 -2.03 -12.87
C ARG A 209 4.57 -0.70 -13.29
N VAL A 210 4.15 0.37 -12.64
CA VAL A 210 4.66 1.72 -12.86
C VAL A 210 5.53 2.11 -11.67
N GLU A 211 6.69 2.68 -11.96
CA GLU A 211 7.73 2.98 -11.00
C GLU A 211 8.29 4.38 -11.22
N ILE A 212 8.26 5.22 -10.18
CA ILE A 212 8.72 6.61 -10.20
C ILE A 212 9.65 6.82 -8.99
N ALA A 213 10.79 7.47 -9.20
CA ALA A 213 11.70 7.83 -8.12
C ALA A 213 11.13 9.04 -7.34
N LEU A 214 11.15 9.00 -6.00
CA LEU A 214 10.49 10.05 -5.20
C LEU A 214 11.11 11.43 -5.38
N GLU A 215 12.40 11.52 -5.69
CA GLU A 215 13.07 12.77 -6.00
C GLU A 215 12.60 13.42 -7.32
N LYS A 216 11.85 12.68 -8.15
CA LYS A 216 11.21 13.16 -9.38
C LYS A 216 9.73 13.47 -9.19
N CYS A 217 9.16 13.16 -8.03
CA CYS A 217 7.78 13.51 -7.72
C CYS A 217 7.66 15.01 -7.39
N PRO A 218 6.52 15.63 -7.74
CA PRO A 218 6.08 16.88 -7.13
C PRO A 218 6.09 16.80 -5.60
N PRO A 219 6.17 17.95 -4.91
CA PRO A 219 6.09 17.99 -3.45
C PRO A 219 4.85 17.29 -2.91
N PHE A 220 5.06 16.44 -1.90
CA PHE A 220 3.97 15.85 -1.12
C PHE A 220 3.41 16.89 -0.13
N ARG A 221 2.20 16.65 0.37
CA ARG A 221 1.47 17.61 1.23
C ARG A 221 0.69 16.96 2.38
N GLY A 222 1.11 15.77 2.79
CA GLY A 222 0.41 14.96 3.79
C GLY A 222 -0.74 14.18 3.16
N ASP A 223 -1.78 14.89 2.72
CA ASP A 223 -2.90 14.35 1.96
C ASP A 223 -2.67 14.53 0.46
N ASN A 224 -2.35 13.42 -0.20
CA ASN A 224 -1.91 13.43 -1.59
C ASN A 224 -2.90 12.71 -2.50
N GLU A 225 -2.74 13.00 -3.78
CA GLU A 225 -3.49 12.37 -4.86
C GLU A 225 -2.54 11.84 -5.91
N LEU A 226 -2.72 10.57 -6.29
CA LEU A 226 -2.14 10.01 -7.51
C LEU A 226 -3.20 10.07 -8.59
N GLY A 227 -2.99 10.94 -9.57
CA GLY A 227 -3.86 11.04 -10.74
C GLY A 227 -3.38 10.13 -11.86
N ILE A 228 -4.30 9.39 -12.46
CA ILE A 228 -4.05 8.51 -13.60
C ILE A 228 -5.10 8.79 -14.65
N THR A 229 -4.66 9.10 -15.88
CA THR A 229 -5.53 9.26 -17.04
C THR A 229 -5.11 8.28 -18.12
N LEU A 230 -5.99 7.34 -18.48
CA LEU A 230 -5.81 6.47 -19.63
C LEU A 230 -6.32 7.20 -20.87
N ARG A 231 -5.41 7.70 -21.72
CA ARG A 231 -5.80 8.47 -22.93
C ARG A 231 -6.33 7.56 -24.03
N SER A 232 -5.70 6.41 -24.20
CA SER A 232 -6.11 5.41 -25.17
C SER A 232 -5.56 4.04 -24.78
N HIS A 233 -6.28 3.00 -25.19
CA HIS A 233 -5.81 1.63 -25.18
C HIS A 233 -6.53 0.85 -26.29
N GLU A 234 -5.92 -0.23 -26.77
CA GLU A 234 -6.63 -1.20 -27.58
C GLU A 234 -7.69 -1.87 -26.72
N ARG A 235 -8.90 -2.04 -27.27
CA ARG A 235 -10.01 -2.67 -26.56
C ARG A 235 -9.63 -4.11 -26.21
N GLY A 236 -9.50 -4.38 -24.92
CA GLY A 236 -9.29 -5.74 -24.39
C GLY A 236 -10.58 -6.32 -23.81
N ASP A 237 -10.56 -7.61 -23.51
CA ASP A 237 -11.70 -8.32 -22.92
C ASP A 237 -12.01 -7.90 -21.47
N GLN A 238 -11.06 -7.23 -20.81
CA GLN A 238 -11.16 -6.82 -19.40
C GLN A 238 -10.70 -5.37 -19.25
N SER A 239 -11.46 -4.57 -18.50
CA SER A 239 -11.09 -3.18 -18.21
C SER A 239 -9.85 -3.13 -17.31
N PRO A 240 -8.85 -2.28 -17.63
CA PRO A 240 -7.72 -2.06 -16.75
C PRO A 240 -8.17 -1.51 -15.40
N PHE A 241 -7.46 -1.90 -14.33
CA PHE A 241 -7.75 -1.38 -12.99
C PHE A 241 -6.52 -1.26 -12.11
N MET A 242 -6.56 -0.35 -11.14
CA MET A 242 -5.53 -0.14 -10.13
C MET A 242 -6.17 -0.16 -8.75
N GLU A 243 -5.55 -0.86 -7.81
CA GLU A 243 -6.05 -1.00 -6.43
C GLU A 243 -4.96 -0.92 -5.37
N GLU A 244 -3.69 -0.72 -5.78
CA GLU A 244 -2.55 -0.83 -4.90
C GLU A 244 -1.46 0.19 -5.22
N LEU A 245 -1.03 0.90 -4.17
CA LEU A 245 0.04 1.89 -4.20
C LEU A 245 1.06 1.56 -3.10
N GLU A 246 2.34 1.59 -3.47
CA GLU A 246 3.47 1.44 -2.57
C GLU A 246 4.37 2.66 -2.68
N ILE A 247 4.76 3.21 -1.53
CA ILE A 247 5.76 4.27 -1.44
C ILE A 247 6.83 3.84 -0.46
N VAL A 248 8.05 3.62 -0.96
CA VAL A 248 9.22 3.30 -0.14
C VAL A 248 10.05 4.56 0.02
N VAL A 249 10.18 5.04 1.25
CA VAL A 249 11.05 6.16 1.62
C VAL A 249 12.31 5.63 2.27
N ILE A 250 13.45 6.07 1.74
CA ILE A 250 14.78 5.79 2.29
C ILE A 250 15.18 7.00 3.14
N PRO A 251 15.55 6.82 4.42
CA PRO A 251 15.99 7.91 5.26
C PRO A 251 17.26 8.52 4.67
N GLN A 252 17.29 9.84 4.51
CA GLN A 252 18.54 10.51 4.20
C GLN A 252 19.44 10.37 5.43
N ARG A 253 20.56 9.65 5.29
CA ARG A 253 21.60 9.69 6.31
C ARG A 253 22.24 11.08 6.22
N ASP A 254 22.13 11.86 7.28
CA ASP A 254 22.95 13.06 7.42
C ASP A 254 24.42 12.66 7.28
N ARG A 255 25.05 13.06 6.18
CA ARG A 255 26.50 12.92 5.98
C ARG A 255 27.25 13.98 6.81
N GLY A 256 26.89 14.13 8.09
CA GLY A 256 27.23 15.32 8.86
C GLY A 256 27.24 15.15 10.37
N SER A 257 27.86 14.10 10.91
CA SER A 257 28.31 14.09 12.31
C SER A 257 29.54 13.22 12.60
N ALA A 258 30.31 12.85 11.57
CA ALA A 258 31.64 12.27 11.76
C ALA A 258 32.71 13.36 11.69
N ARG A 259 32.70 14.26 12.67
CA ARG A 259 33.83 15.12 13.08
C ARG A 259 33.45 15.84 14.37
N ARG A 260 33.76 15.23 15.50
CA ARG A 260 34.36 15.83 16.69
C ARG A 260 34.88 14.71 17.58
#